data_AF-A0A5D0MEY2-F1
#
_entry.id   AF-A0A5D0MEY2-F1
#
_cell.length_a   1.000
_cell.length_b   1.000
_cell.length_c   1.000
_cell.angle_alpha   90.00
_cell.angle_beta   90.00
_cell.angle_gamma   90.00
#
_symmetry.space_group_name_H-M   'P 1'
#
loop_
_entity.id
_entity.type
_entity.pdbx_description
1 polymer ?
#
loop_
_entity_poly.entity_id
_entity_poly.type
_entity_poly.pdbx_seq_one_letter_code
_entity_poly.pdbx_strand_id
1 'polypeptide(L)'
;MRKKVLIGMLVIILSVFIFAEDSYKKPPREIIEIFNNLRSGYMKIDNIEKRGAEINYRHMVDLKTISRKTVELAGEEISPVLNGPIEKYPYYDIKLYDFKKSSVNKINIDEETVVRDFILSPNNKKYAFSVSTDDGIKIYAGDFNSGEYKQIENIRLNDSFDADNFFWIDDKRLLIKAVLSNRKERPQKGEIPSSPVVEETKKTKSRMRTYTNLLKNEFDKKLFDYYFESRIVIYDTAQKKIKKIGSPGLYDHVSVSPNGKYILLEEVKRPYSYRVPNYYFSKDY
;
A
#
# COMPACT_ATOMS: atom_id res chain seq x y z
N MET A 1 -39.56 -30.29 -56.35
CA MET A 1 -39.12 -30.50 -54.95
C MET A 1 -37.71 -29.98 -54.61
N ARG A 2 -36.81 -29.73 -55.58
CA ARG A 2 -35.41 -29.28 -55.31
C ARG A 2 -35.21 -27.80 -54.93
N LYS A 3 -36.14 -26.88 -55.25
CA LYS A 3 -36.00 -25.44 -54.92
C LYS A 3 -36.43 -25.05 -53.49
N LYS A 4 -37.28 -25.85 -52.83
CA LYS A 4 -37.74 -25.55 -51.46
C LYS A 4 -36.73 -25.98 -50.38
N VAL A 5 -35.86 -26.95 -50.69
CA VAL A 5 -34.80 -27.42 -49.78
C VAL A 5 -33.62 -26.43 -49.73
N LEU A 6 -33.32 -25.73 -50.84
CA LEU A 6 -32.24 -24.73 -50.86
C LEU A 6 -32.56 -23.47 -50.06
N ILE A 7 -33.83 -23.07 -49.97
CA ILE A 7 -34.26 -21.88 -49.20
C ILE A 7 -34.25 -22.18 -47.70
N GLY A 8 -34.58 -23.41 -47.29
CA GLY A 8 -34.47 -23.83 -45.88
C GLY A 8 -33.03 -23.88 -45.38
N MET A 9 -32.07 -24.29 -46.24
CA MET A 9 -30.65 -24.30 -45.89
C MET A 9 -30.01 -22.91 -45.85
N LEU A 10 -30.55 -21.93 -46.60
CA LEU A 10 -30.05 -20.55 -46.59
C LEU A 10 -30.50 -19.77 -45.34
N VAL A 11 -31.65 -20.11 -44.76
CA VAL A 11 -32.16 -19.46 -43.53
C VAL A 11 -31.46 -20.01 -42.27
N ILE A 12 -31.00 -21.26 -42.28
CA ILE A 12 -30.25 -21.86 -41.16
C ILE A 12 -28.78 -21.40 -41.16
N ILE A 13 -28.24 -20.94 -42.28
CA ILE A 13 -26.90 -20.33 -42.36
C ILE A 13 -26.93 -18.83 -41.98
N LEU A 14 -28.10 -18.18 -41.95
CA LEU A 14 -28.23 -16.79 -41.51
C LEU A 14 -28.47 -16.62 -40.01
N SER A 15 -28.64 -17.72 -39.26
CA SER A 15 -28.60 -17.73 -37.80
C SER A 15 -27.19 -17.97 -37.27
N VAL A 16 -26.16 -17.41 -37.95
CA VAL A 16 -24.87 -17.18 -37.29
C VAL A 16 -25.17 -16.23 -36.16
N PHE A 17 -25.09 -16.79 -34.96
CA PHE A 17 -25.19 -16.09 -33.70
C PHE A 17 -24.48 -14.74 -33.77
N ILE A 18 -25.26 -13.67 -33.92
CA ILE A 18 -24.88 -12.37 -33.38
C ILE A 18 -25.08 -12.53 -31.87
N PHE A 19 -24.18 -13.26 -31.22
CA PHE A 19 -23.85 -12.90 -29.85
C PHE A 19 -23.18 -11.54 -30.00
N ALA A 20 -23.95 -10.48 -29.80
CA ALA A 20 -23.39 -9.24 -29.34
C ALA A 20 -22.74 -9.58 -27.99
N GLU A 21 -21.50 -10.05 -28.06
CA GLU A 21 -20.64 -10.04 -26.91
C GLU A 21 -20.53 -8.55 -26.59
N ASP A 22 -21.10 -8.11 -25.47
CA ASP A 22 -20.75 -6.85 -24.79
C ASP A 22 -19.27 -6.95 -24.35
N SER A 23 -18.41 -7.24 -25.32
CA SER A 23 -16.99 -7.46 -25.18
C SER A 23 -16.35 -6.10 -25.01
N TYR A 24 -15.36 -6.06 -24.14
CA TYR A 24 -14.64 -4.85 -23.82
C TYR A 24 -14.07 -4.21 -25.10
N LYS A 25 -14.60 -3.04 -25.47
CA LYS A 25 -14.13 -2.31 -26.66
C LYS A 25 -12.72 -1.80 -26.39
N LYS A 26 -11.75 -2.28 -27.17
CA LYS A 26 -10.38 -1.77 -27.14
C LYS A 26 -10.32 -0.41 -27.84
N PRO A 27 -9.59 0.58 -27.27
CA PRO A 27 -9.35 1.83 -27.98
C PRO A 27 -8.45 1.59 -29.21
N PRO A 28 -8.35 2.57 -30.14
CA PRO A 28 -7.42 2.51 -31.26
C PRO A 28 -5.99 2.19 -30.82
N ARG A 29 -5.23 1.51 -31.69
CA ARG A 29 -3.90 0.98 -31.36
C ARG A 29 -2.94 2.07 -30.90
N GLU A 30 -3.01 3.25 -31.51
CA GLU A 30 -2.17 4.40 -31.19
C GLU A 30 -2.39 4.86 -29.74
N ILE A 31 -3.63 4.80 -29.25
CA ILE A 31 -3.97 5.12 -27.86
C ILE A 31 -3.42 4.04 -26.92
N ILE A 32 -3.53 2.77 -27.31
CA ILE A 32 -2.95 1.65 -26.54
C ILE A 32 -1.43 1.80 -26.45
N GLU A 33 -0.75 2.15 -27.54
CA GLU A 33 0.70 2.33 -27.57
C GLU A 33 1.15 3.53 -26.72
N ILE A 34 0.46 4.68 -26.82
CA ILE A 34 0.73 5.84 -25.96
C ILE A 34 0.52 5.49 -24.49
N PHE A 35 -0.57 4.77 -24.19
CA PHE A 35 -0.93 4.39 -22.83
C PHE A 35 0.04 3.35 -22.24
N ASN A 36 0.46 2.37 -23.02
CA ASN A 36 1.42 1.34 -22.62
C ASN A 36 2.86 1.86 -22.60
N ASN A 37 3.13 3.02 -23.20
CA ASN A 37 4.45 3.63 -23.11
C ASN A 37 4.71 4.05 -21.66
N LEU A 38 5.72 3.42 -21.06
CA LEU A 38 6.04 3.60 -19.66
C LEU A 38 6.60 5.02 -19.47
N ARG A 39 6.05 5.77 -18.50
CA ARG A 39 6.65 7.06 -18.12
C ARG A 39 8.03 6.81 -17.58
N SER A 40 8.92 7.78 -17.82
CA SER A 40 10.20 7.81 -17.14
C SER A 40 9.95 7.79 -15.63
N GLY A 41 10.54 6.80 -14.96
CA GLY A 41 10.61 6.77 -13.52
C GLY A 41 11.36 7.98 -12.96
N TYR A 42 11.56 7.97 -11.66
CA TYR A 42 12.38 8.97 -11.00
C TYR A 42 13.66 8.32 -10.50
N MET A 43 14.70 9.14 -10.31
CA MET A 43 15.98 8.68 -9.77
C MET A 43 16.20 9.27 -8.39
N LYS A 44 16.42 8.41 -7.39
CA LYS A 44 16.99 8.82 -6.11
C LYS A 44 18.52 8.74 -6.24
N ILE A 45 19.21 9.86 -6.08
CA ILE A 45 20.68 9.94 -6.20
C ILE A 45 21.28 10.35 -4.86
N ASP A 46 22.26 9.59 -4.40
CA ASP A 46 23.18 10.04 -3.38
C ASP A 46 24.45 10.59 -4.01
N ASN A 47 24.71 11.87 -3.74
CA ASN A 47 25.85 12.59 -4.27
C ASN A 47 27.17 12.24 -3.57
N ILE A 48 27.13 11.67 -2.37
CA ILE A 48 28.32 11.32 -1.57
C ILE A 48 28.88 9.97 -2.03
N GLU A 49 28.08 8.91 -1.94
CA GLU A 49 28.52 7.58 -2.36
C GLU A 49 28.55 7.43 -3.88
N LYS A 50 27.96 8.38 -4.63
CA LYS A 50 27.79 8.32 -6.09
C LYS A 50 27.05 7.04 -6.46
N ARG A 51 25.92 6.84 -5.79
CA ARG A 51 24.99 5.73 -6.01
C ARG A 51 23.60 6.28 -6.28
N GLY A 52 22.79 5.53 -7.01
CA GLY A 52 21.40 5.90 -7.23
C GLY A 52 20.49 4.71 -7.45
N ALA A 53 19.20 4.94 -7.30
CA ALA A 53 18.15 4.01 -7.68
C ALA A 53 17.20 4.69 -8.66
N GLU A 54 17.07 4.13 -9.86
CA GLU A 54 16.00 4.48 -10.80
C GLU A 54 14.80 3.60 -10.50
N ILE A 55 13.65 4.24 -10.27
CA ILE A 55 12.41 3.58 -9.85
C ILE A 55 11.33 3.94 -10.86
N ASN A 56 10.90 2.94 -11.63
CA ASN A 56 9.78 3.07 -12.57
C ASN A 56 8.50 2.46 -11.97
N TYR A 57 7.37 3.09 -12.24
CA TYR A 57 6.05 2.73 -11.72
C TYR A 57 5.05 2.48 -12.84
N ARG A 58 4.08 1.60 -12.58
CA ARG A 58 3.00 1.31 -13.54
C ARG A 58 1.95 2.41 -13.51
N HIS A 59 1.33 2.66 -14.67
CA HIS A 59 0.23 3.61 -14.80
C HIS A 59 -1.06 3.14 -14.13
N MET A 60 -1.27 1.83 -14.13
CA MET A 60 -2.47 1.22 -13.59
C MET A 60 -2.16 -0.14 -13.00
N VAL A 61 -2.96 -0.50 -12.01
CA VAL A 61 -3.11 -1.86 -11.53
C VAL A 61 -4.22 -2.58 -12.30
N ASP A 62 -4.22 -3.91 -12.23
CA ASP A 62 -5.24 -4.72 -12.89
C ASP A 62 -6.64 -4.52 -12.27
N LEU A 63 -7.68 -4.92 -13.01
CA LEU A 63 -9.06 -4.82 -12.56
C LEU A 63 -9.29 -5.62 -11.26
N LYS A 64 -8.60 -6.76 -11.12
CA LYS A 64 -8.65 -7.59 -9.91
C LYS A 64 -8.24 -6.79 -8.67
N THR A 65 -7.15 -6.03 -8.75
CA THR A 65 -6.63 -5.19 -7.67
C THR A 65 -7.58 -4.04 -7.34
N ILE A 66 -8.11 -3.33 -8.34
CA ILE A 66 -9.06 -2.23 -8.13
C ILE A 66 -10.39 -2.73 -7.54
N SER A 67 -10.83 -3.94 -7.91
CA SER A 67 -12.09 -4.52 -7.41
C SER A 67 -12.02 -5.04 -5.96
N ARG A 68 -10.83 -5.03 -5.33
CA ARG A 68 -10.66 -5.50 -3.95
C ARG A 68 -11.51 -4.63 -3.02
N LYS A 69 -12.27 -5.29 -2.12
CA LYS A 69 -13.08 -4.60 -1.12
C LYS A 69 -12.19 -3.79 -0.17
N THR A 70 -12.57 -2.55 0.09
CA THR A 70 -11.95 -1.66 1.07
C THR A 70 -12.93 -1.31 2.18
N VAL A 71 -12.43 -0.69 3.24
CA VAL A 71 -13.20 -0.13 4.34
C VAL A 71 -12.83 1.33 4.47
N GLU A 72 -13.83 2.20 4.38
CA GLU A 72 -13.68 3.64 4.55
C GLU A 72 -13.52 3.99 6.03
N LEU A 73 -12.36 4.51 6.44
CA LEU A 73 -12.07 4.82 7.83
C LEU A 73 -11.26 6.12 7.96
N ALA A 74 -11.84 7.14 8.60
CA ALA A 74 -11.18 8.38 8.96
C ALA A 74 -10.38 9.04 7.79
N GLY A 75 -10.96 9.06 6.60
CA GLY A 75 -10.34 9.62 5.39
C GLY A 75 -9.67 8.59 4.49
N GLU A 76 -9.38 7.38 5.00
CA GLU A 76 -8.65 6.34 4.28
C GLU A 76 -9.56 5.25 3.69
N GLU A 77 -9.08 4.56 2.66
CA GLU A 77 -9.68 3.32 2.14
C GLU A 77 -8.77 2.13 2.44
N ILE A 78 -9.07 1.40 3.51
CA ILE A 78 -8.21 0.33 4.01
C ILE A 78 -8.62 -1.02 3.41
N SER A 79 -7.69 -1.72 2.77
CA SER A 79 -7.86 -3.11 2.39
C SER A 79 -7.79 -4.02 3.63
N PRO A 80 -8.83 -4.84 3.91
CA PRO A 80 -8.79 -5.80 5.00
C PRO A 80 -7.64 -6.80 4.95
N VAL A 81 -7.18 -7.13 3.74
CA VAL A 81 -6.08 -8.08 3.50
C VAL A 81 -4.74 -7.43 3.74
N LEU A 82 -4.52 -6.25 3.15
CA LEU A 82 -3.23 -5.58 3.15
C LEU A 82 -2.94 -4.85 4.46
N ASN A 83 -3.99 -4.44 5.19
CA ASN A 83 -3.86 -3.56 6.35
C ASN A 83 -3.24 -2.20 5.98
N GLY A 84 -3.71 -1.66 4.85
CA GLY A 84 -3.28 -0.42 4.22
C GLY A 84 -4.05 -0.17 2.92
N PRO A 85 -3.78 0.92 2.21
CA PRO A 85 -4.46 1.26 0.96
C PRO A 85 -4.09 0.30 -0.18
N ILE A 86 -4.93 0.23 -1.20
CA ILE A 86 -4.58 -0.45 -2.45
C ILE A 86 -3.53 0.39 -3.17
N GLU A 87 -2.39 -0.22 -3.55
CA GLU A 87 -1.37 0.48 -4.32
C GLU A 87 -1.91 0.78 -5.71
N LYS A 88 -1.87 2.05 -6.13
CA LYS A 88 -2.37 2.47 -7.44
C LYS A 88 -1.24 2.59 -8.46
N TYR A 89 -0.01 2.80 -8.00
CA TYR A 89 1.15 3.04 -8.85
C TYR A 89 2.34 2.16 -8.45
N PRO A 90 2.21 0.82 -8.55
CA PRO A 90 3.25 -0.08 -8.07
C PRO A 90 4.54 0.06 -8.88
N TYR A 91 5.67 -0.10 -8.19
CA TYR A 91 6.98 -0.15 -8.83
C TYR A 91 7.15 -1.49 -9.57
N TYR A 92 7.78 -1.46 -10.74
CA TYR A 92 7.97 -2.68 -11.56
C TYR A 92 9.37 -2.82 -12.16
N ASP A 93 10.16 -1.74 -12.22
CA ASP A 93 11.55 -1.80 -12.68
C ASP A 93 12.40 -0.89 -11.80
N ILE A 94 13.18 -1.52 -10.91
CA ILE A 94 14.11 -0.85 -10.00
C ILE A 94 15.52 -1.21 -10.40
N LYS A 95 16.30 -0.19 -10.77
CA LYS A 95 17.71 -0.32 -11.16
C LYS A 95 18.60 0.43 -10.19
N LEU A 96 19.67 -0.22 -9.76
CA LEU A 96 20.66 0.26 -8.81
C LEU A 96 21.94 0.64 -9.56
N TYR A 97 22.30 1.92 -9.52
CA TYR A 97 23.43 2.50 -10.22
C TYR A 97 24.59 2.75 -9.26
N ASP A 98 25.77 2.21 -9.57
CA ASP A 98 27.03 2.65 -8.98
C ASP A 98 27.78 3.50 -10.03
N PHE A 99 27.73 4.82 -9.87
CA PHE A 99 28.29 5.75 -10.85
C PHE A 99 29.82 5.79 -10.82
N LYS A 100 30.45 5.43 -9.70
CA LYS A 100 31.92 5.32 -9.62
C LYS A 100 32.40 4.15 -10.48
N LYS A 101 31.67 3.04 -10.47
CA LYS A 101 31.99 1.83 -11.24
C LYS A 101 31.35 1.80 -12.62
N SER A 102 30.48 2.75 -12.94
CA SER A 102 29.64 2.74 -14.15
C SER A 102 28.87 1.41 -14.33
N SER A 103 28.40 0.83 -13.22
CA SER A 103 27.69 -0.45 -13.21
C SER A 103 26.23 -0.27 -12.80
N VAL A 104 25.36 -1.10 -13.38
CA VAL A 104 23.92 -1.12 -13.09
C VAL A 104 23.49 -2.52 -12.74
N ASN A 105 22.81 -2.67 -11.60
CA ASN A 105 22.15 -3.92 -11.20
C ASN A 105 20.64 -3.72 -11.25
N LYS A 106 19.93 -4.66 -11.87
CA LYS A 106 18.46 -4.69 -11.82
C LYS A 106 18.02 -5.60 -10.68
N ILE A 107 17.08 -5.14 -9.87
CA ILE A 107 16.41 -6.01 -8.90
C ILE A 107 15.44 -6.91 -9.69
N ASN A 108 15.60 -8.22 -9.58
CA ASN A 108 14.73 -9.18 -10.26
C ASN A 108 13.39 -9.30 -9.53
N ILE A 109 12.36 -8.64 -10.05
CA ILE A 109 11.02 -8.60 -9.48
C ILE A 109 10.05 -9.20 -10.50
N ASP A 110 9.24 -10.18 -10.10
CA ASP A 110 8.28 -10.81 -10.99
C ASP A 110 7.26 -9.78 -11.49
N GLU A 111 6.83 -9.89 -12.75
CA GLU A 111 5.97 -8.90 -13.40
C GLU A 111 4.60 -8.72 -12.72
N GLU A 112 4.13 -9.67 -11.91
CA GLU A 112 2.86 -9.54 -11.19
C GLU A 112 3.04 -8.96 -9.77
N THR A 113 4.28 -8.72 -9.35
CA THR A 113 4.58 -8.22 -8.01
C THR A 113 4.15 -6.76 -7.88
N VAL A 114 3.32 -6.49 -6.88
CA VAL A 114 2.88 -5.14 -6.53
C VAL A 114 3.83 -4.56 -5.50
N VAL A 115 4.95 -4.01 -5.96
CA VAL A 115 5.91 -3.29 -5.10
C VAL A 115 5.34 -1.92 -4.77
N ARG A 116 5.32 -1.55 -3.49
CA ARG A 116 4.68 -0.31 -3.01
C ARG A 116 5.69 0.80 -2.75
N ASP A 117 6.75 0.47 -2.04
CA ASP A 117 7.77 1.44 -1.63
C ASP A 117 9.18 0.84 -1.67
N PHE A 118 10.17 1.70 -1.78
CA PHE A 118 11.59 1.38 -1.88
C PHE A 118 12.46 2.44 -1.18
N ILE A 119 13.32 1.94 -0.28
CA ILE A 119 14.24 2.74 0.52
C ILE A 119 15.67 2.19 0.47
N LEU A 120 16.65 3.09 0.42
CA LEU A 120 18.07 2.75 0.57
C LEU A 120 18.50 2.92 2.03
N SER A 121 19.46 2.10 2.48
CA SER A 121 20.14 2.34 3.74
C SER A 121 20.96 3.64 3.69
N PRO A 122 21.27 4.28 4.83
CA PRO A 122 21.99 5.57 4.83
C PRO A 122 23.30 5.56 4.04
N ASN A 123 24.06 4.46 4.12
CA ASN A 123 25.28 4.27 3.33
C ASN A 123 25.09 3.72 1.90
N ASN A 124 23.84 3.57 1.42
CA ASN A 124 23.49 3.04 0.10
C ASN A 124 24.09 1.67 -0.22
N LYS A 125 24.37 0.83 0.78
CA LYS A 125 24.86 -0.55 0.59
C LYS A 125 23.75 -1.59 0.66
N LYS A 126 22.63 -1.25 1.27
CA LYS A 126 21.45 -2.11 1.35
C LYS A 126 20.22 -1.35 0.87
N TYR A 127 19.19 -2.10 0.58
CA TYR A 127 17.88 -1.56 0.28
C TYR A 127 16.80 -2.39 0.94
N ALA A 128 15.62 -1.81 1.07
CA ALA A 128 14.41 -2.51 1.48
C ALA A 128 13.23 -2.04 0.64
N PHE A 129 12.27 -2.93 0.44
CA PHE A 129 11.05 -2.62 -0.28
C PHE A 129 9.87 -3.42 0.28
N SER A 130 8.66 -2.91 0.05
CA SER A 130 7.42 -3.55 0.48
C SER A 130 6.63 -4.07 -0.71
N VAL A 131 5.92 -5.18 -0.51
CA VAL A 131 5.16 -5.88 -1.55
C VAL A 131 3.77 -6.20 -1.04
N SER A 132 2.74 -5.85 -1.81
CA SER A 132 1.39 -6.34 -1.58
C SER A 132 1.25 -7.79 -2.03
N THR A 133 0.77 -8.63 -1.12
CA THR A 133 0.51 -10.06 -1.35
C THR A 133 -0.92 -10.41 -0.94
N ASP A 134 -1.36 -11.63 -1.23
CA ASP A 134 -2.71 -12.08 -0.88
C ASP A 134 -2.89 -12.35 0.63
N ASP A 135 -1.77 -12.40 1.38
CA ASP A 135 -1.74 -12.56 2.82
C ASP A 135 -1.19 -11.32 3.55
N GLY A 136 -1.08 -10.16 2.91
CA GLY A 136 -0.72 -8.88 3.54
C GLY A 136 0.36 -8.09 2.82
N ILE A 137 0.95 -7.10 3.49
CA ILE A 137 2.13 -6.38 2.97
C ILE A 137 3.39 -6.99 3.60
N LYS A 138 4.27 -7.52 2.76
CA LYS A 138 5.55 -8.13 3.14
C LYS A 138 6.69 -7.16 2.89
N ILE A 139 7.79 -7.34 3.60
CA ILE A 139 8.99 -6.50 3.48
C ILE A 139 10.16 -7.38 3.08
N TYR A 140 10.97 -6.89 2.16
CA TYR A 140 12.17 -7.53 1.66
C TYR A 140 13.36 -6.61 1.91
N ALA A 141 14.52 -7.19 2.19
CA ALA A 141 15.79 -6.48 2.30
C ALA A 141 16.86 -7.12 1.43
N GLY A 142 17.70 -6.31 0.80
CA GLY A 142 18.70 -6.77 -0.16
C GLY A 142 20.01 -6.01 -0.12
N ASP A 143 20.99 -6.53 -0.85
CA ASP A 143 22.31 -5.93 -1.05
C ASP A 143 22.36 -5.12 -2.35
N PHE A 144 22.88 -3.90 -2.28
CA PHE A 144 22.91 -2.99 -3.40
C PHE A 144 23.78 -3.49 -4.57
N ASN A 145 24.90 -4.15 -4.27
CA ASN A 145 25.87 -4.54 -5.30
C ASN A 145 25.50 -5.85 -5.99
N SER A 146 24.82 -6.77 -5.31
CA SER A 146 24.35 -8.00 -5.96
C SER A 146 22.96 -7.87 -6.55
N GLY A 147 22.13 -6.95 -6.04
CA GLY A 147 20.72 -6.86 -6.40
C GLY A 147 19.86 -7.99 -5.79
N GLU A 148 20.46 -8.91 -5.03
CA GLU A 148 19.74 -9.99 -4.35
C GLU A 148 18.99 -9.47 -3.12
N TYR A 149 17.83 -10.06 -2.83
CA TYR A 149 17.02 -9.75 -1.66
C TYR A 149 16.42 -10.99 -1.02
N LYS A 150 15.97 -10.83 0.23
CA LYS A 150 15.23 -11.85 0.99
C LYS A 150 14.07 -11.23 1.73
N GLN A 151 13.00 -12.01 1.88
CA GLN A 151 11.86 -11.64 2.71
C GLN A 151 12.29 -11.55 4.18
N ILE A 152 11.75 -10.56 4.89
CA ILE A 152 11.82 -10.46 6.34
C ILE A 152 10.65 -11.27 6.90
N GLU A 153 10.94 -12.51 7.32
CA GLU A 153 9.92 -13.43 7.83
C GLU A 153 9.29 -12.96 9.15
N ASN A 154 8.07 -13.45 9.41
CA ASN A 154 7.32 -13.22 10.65
C ASN A 154 6.95 -11.75 10.92
N ILE A 155 6.99 -10.89 9.90
CA ILE A 155 6.58 -9.49 9.95
C ILE A 155 5.63 -9.19 8.78
N ARG A 156 4.53 -8.53 9.08
CA ARG A 156 3.64 -7.90 8.10
C ARG A 156 3.59 -6.41 8.38
N LEU A 157 3.78 -5.59 7.35
CA LEU A 157 3.70 -4.13 7.46
C LEU A 157 2.26 -3.72 7.77
N ASN A 158 2.10 -2.81 8.70
CA ASN A 158 0.87 -2.02 8.86
C ASN A 158 1.09 -0.69 8.12
N ASP A 159 0.37 -0.50 7.02
CA ASP A 159 0.46 0.65 6.11
C ASP A 159 -0.83 1.48 6.18
N SER A 160 -1.53 1.46 7.32
CA SER A 160 -2.84 2.10 7.50
C SER A 160 -2.77 3.62 7.60
N PHE A 161 -1.67 4.15 8.12
CA PHE A 161 -1.39 5.59 8.14
C PHE A 161 -0.49 5.94 6.95
N ASP A 162 -0.66 7.12 6.37
CA ASP A 162 -0.13 7.48 5.05
C ASP A 162 1.40 7.77 5.02
N ALA A 163 2.12 7.55 6.12
CA ALA A 163 3.54 7.88 6.23
C ALA A 163 4.35 6.99 7.19
N ASP A 164 5.66 6.93 6.92
CA ASP A 164 6.72 6.43 7.82
C ASP A 164 6.53 5.00 8.35
N ASN A 165 5.98 4.12 7.49
CA ASN A 165 5.62 2.77 7.90
C ASN A 165 6.82 1.82 8.01
N PHE A 166 7.89 2.06 7.26
CA PHE A 166 9.19 1.41 7.49
C PHE A 166 10.36 2.28 6.98
N PHE A 167 11.46 2.32 7.73
CA PHE A 167 12.65 3.07 7.34
C PHE A 167 13.92 2.56 8.04
N TRP A 168 15.08 2.92 7.51
CA TRP A 168 16.37 2.56 8.10
C TRP A 168 16.69 3.45 9.30
N ILE A 169 17.00 2.83 10.44
CA ILE A 169 17.59 3.48 11.62
C ILE A 169 19.07 3.77 11.37
N ASP A 170 19.75 2.82 10.73
CA ASP A 170 21.16 2.86 10.35
C ASP A 170 21.40 1.87 9.19
N ASP A 171 22.66 1.54 8.92
CA ASP A 171 23.05 0.65 7.82
C ASP A 171 22.65 -0.84 8.00
N LYS A 172 22.03 -1.20 9.12
CA LYS A 172 21.71 -2.59 9.47
C LYS A 172 20.31 -2.77 10.03
N ARG A 173 19.75 -1.76 10.70
CA ARG A 173 18.49 -1.85 11.42
C ARG A 173 17.36 -1.13 10.68
N LEU A 174 16.26 -1.82 10.46
CA LEU A 174 15.00 -1.27 9.96
C LEU A 174 14.01 -1.09 11.10
N LEU A 175 13.39 0.08 11.20
CA LEU A 175 12.16 0.28 11.98
C LEU A 175 10.96 -0.05 11.09
N ILE A 176 10.00 -0.80 11.63
CA ILE A 176 8.81 -1.25 10.92
C ILE A 176 7.60 -1.08 11.84
N LYS A 177 6.55 -0.41 11.35
CA LYS A 177 5.18 -0.46 11.92
C LYS A 177 4.55 -1.78 11.49
N ALA A 178 4.46 -2.74 12.40
CA ALA A 178 3.99 -4.08 12.11
C ALA A 178 2.54 -4.31 12.55
N VAL A 179 1.81 -5.12 11.81
CA VAL A 179 0.54 -5.69 12.26
C VAL A 179 0.80 -6.55 13.50
N LEU A 180 -0.09 -6.51 14.50
CA LEU A 180 0.09 -7.26 15.74
C LEU A 180 0.05 -8.78 15.47
N SER A 181 1.09 -9.49 15.89
CA SER A 181 1.20 -10.95 15.73
C SER A 181 0.07 -11.73 16.43
N ASN A 182 -0.51 -11.13 17.48
CA ASN A 182 -1.61 -11.67 18.29
C ASN A 182 -2.88 -10.81 18.17
N ARG A 183 -3.09 -10.18 17.02
CA ARG A 183 -4.30 -9.37 16.78
C ARG A 183 -5.54 -10.23 16.97
N LYS A 184 -6.53 -9.69 17.69
CA LYS A 184 -7.85 -10.32 17.86
C LYS A 184 -8.54 -10.48 16.51
N GLU A 185 -9.69 -11.14 16.50
CA GLU A 185 -10.54 -11.20 15.31
C GLU A 185 -11.07 -9.81 14.94
N ARG A 186 -11.35 -9.62 13.65
CA ARG A 186 -11.91 -8.38 13.13
C ARG A 186 -13.28 -8.13 13.80
N PRO A 187 -13.55 -6.91 14.30
CA PRO A 187 -14.87 -6.54 14.78
C PRO A 187 -15.95 -6.84 13.75
N GLN A 188 -17.03 -7.49 14.20
CA GLN A 188 -18.22 -7.74 13.39
C GLN A 188 -19.28 -6.67 13.65
N LYS A 189 -20.03 -6.33 12.59
CA LYS A 189 -21.12 -5.37 12.70
C LYS A 189 -22.30 -6.05 13.39
N GLY A 190 -22.76 -5.49 14.51
CA GLY A 190 -23.98 -5.97 15.16
C GLY A 190 -25.22 -5.67 14.31
N GLU A 191 -26.28 -6.46 14.52
CA GLU A 191 -27.57 -6.25 13.83
C GLU A 191 -28.24 -4.92 14.24
N ILE A 192 -27.99 -4.49 15.48
CA ILE A 192 -28.54 -3.26 16.05
C ILE A 192 -27.38 -2.32 16.41
N PRO A 193 -27.46 -1.02 16.05
CA PRO A 193 -26.48 -0.03 16.52
C PRO A 193 -26.42 0.00 18.05
N SER A 194 -25.21 -0.03 18.62
CA SER A 194 -25.03 -0.05 20.09
C SER A 194 -25.51 1.22 20.79
N SER A 195 -25.46 2.36 20.10
CA SER A 195 -25.95 3.65 20.60
C SER A 195 -26.15 4.62 19.43
N PRO A 196 -26.97 5.68 19.59
CA PRO A 196 -26.97 6.79 18.65
C PRO A 196 -25.61 7.48 18.62
N VAL A 197 -25.28 8.10 17.49
CA VAL A 197 -24.11 8.97 17.37
C VAL A 197 -24.45 10.29 18.06
N VAL A 198 -23.75 10.59 19.16
CA VAL A 198 -23.90 11.84 19.90
C VAL A 198 -22.81 12.81 19.44
N GLU A 199 -23.23 13.95 18.89
CA GLU A 199 -22.33 15.05 18.53
C GLU A 199 -22.73 16.32 19.29
N GLU A 200 -21.75 17.01 19.86
CA GLU A 200 -21.95 18.30 20.49
C GLU A 200 -21.40 19.42 19.59
N THR A 201 -22.20 20.46 19.36
CA THR A 201 -21.81 21.62 18.55
C THR A 201 -21.86 22.90 19.37
N LYS A 202 -20.85 23.76 19.25
CA LYS A 202 -20.87 25.13 19.82
C LYS A 202 -21.57 26.10 18.86
N LYS A 203 -22.08 27.24 19.36
CA LYS A 203 -22.82 28.27 18.60
C LYS A 203 -22.01 29.01 17.50
N THR A 204 -20.81 28.55 17.17
CA THR A 204 -19.92 29.18 16.19
C THR A 204 -20.08 28.53 14.83
N LYS A 205 -20.34 29.33 13.78
CA LYS A 205 -20.36 28.84 12.39
C LYS A 205 -18.94 28.52 11.94
N SER A 206 -18.70 27.29 11.49
CA SER A 206 -17.43 26.86 10.88
C SER A 206 -17.67 26.39 9.44
N ARG A 207 -16.84 26.86 8.50
CA ARG A 207 -16.81 26.34 7.13
C ARG A 207 -15.86 25.15 7.12
N MET A 208 -16.39 23.94 7.24
CA MET A 208 -15.58 22.73 7.08
C MET A 208 -15.50 22.34 5.61
N ARG A 209 -14.35 21.82 5.20
CA ARG A 209 -14.23 21.13 3.91
C ARG A 209 -15.07 19.86 3.95
N THR A 210 -15.55 19.44 2.78
CA THR A 210 -16.12 18.10 2.61
C THR A 210 -14.99 17.09 2.58
N TYR A 211 -15.00 16.16 3.52
CA TYR A 211 -14.08 15.04 3.57
C TYR A 211 -14.83 13.75 3.23
N THR A 212 -14.17 12.84 2.53
CA THR A 212 -14.70 11.51 2.20
C THR A 212 -14.26 10.50 3.26
N ASN A 213 -14.91 9.34 3.27
CA ASN A 213 -14.47 8.15 4.02
C ASN A 213 -14.30 8.37 5.53
N LEU A 214 -15.06 9.31 6.10
CA LEU A 214 -15.05 9.60 7.52
C LEU A 214 -15.66 8.45 8.32
N LEU A 215 -15.28 8.36 9.59
CA LEU A 215 -15.96 7.48 10.55
C LEU A 215 -17.44 7.88 10.66
N LYS A 216 -18.35 6.92 10.67
CA LYS A 216 -19.80 7.17 10.71
C LYS A 216 -20.45 6.75 12.03
N ASN A 217 -19.80 5.88 12.80
CA ASN A 217 -20.37 5.30 14.03
C ASN A 217 -19.29 4.62 14.90
N GLU A 218 -19.70 4.08 16.06
CA GLU A 218 -18.81 3.38 17.00
C GLU A 218 -18.22 2.07 16.42
N PHE A 219 -18.89 1.43 15.47
CA PHE A 219 -18.34 0.26 14.79
C PHE A 219 -17.15 0.65 13.90
N ASP A 220 -17.24 1.78 13.19
CA ASP A 220 -16.11 2.30 12.42
C ASP A 220 -14.95 2.69 13.33
N LYS A 221 -15.18 3.21 14.54
CA LYS A 221 -14.12 3.45 15.53
C LYS A 221 -13.40 2.16 15.93
N LYS A 222 -14.14 1.06 16.15
CA LYS A 222 -13.57 -0.26 16.44
C LYS A 222 -12.77 -0.81 15.25
N LEU A 223 -13.23 -0.58 14.02
CA LEU A 223 -12.49 -0.95 12.83
C LEU A 223 -11.23 -0.08 12.66
N PHE A 224 -11.31 1.21 12.97
CA PHE A 224 -10.15 2.10 12.99
C PHE A 224 -9.11 1.58 13.99
N ASP A 225 -9.51 1.27 15.24
CA ASP A 225 -8.63 0.62 16.22
C ASP A 225 -8.00 -0.66 15.64
N TYR A 226 -8.80 -1.54 15.06
CA TYR A 226 -8.35 -2.82 14.55
C TYR A 226 -7.31 -2.73 13.41
N TYR A 227 -7.51 -1.80 12.49
CA TYR A 227 -6.67 -1.64 11.31
C TYR A 227 -5.47 -0.74 11.58
N PHE A 228 -5.63 0.31 12.38
CA PHE A 228 -4.59 1.31 12.59
C PHE A 228 -3.67 1.01 13.77
N GLU A 229 -4.05 0.11 14.68
CA GLU A 229 -3.17 -0.32 15.75
C GLU A 229 -1.95 -1.06 15.17
N SER A 230 -0.77 -0.64 15.56
CA SER A 230 0.49 -1.20 15.10
C SER A 230 1.45 -1.47 16.26
N ARG A 231 2.42 -2.34 16.00
CA ARG A 231 3.55 -2.61 16.89
C ARG A 231 4.81 -2.10 16.25
N ILE A 232 5.59 -1.29 16.97
CA ILE A 232 6.93 -0.91 16.51
C ILE A 232 7.89 -2.09 16.67
N VAL A 233 8.57 -2.41 15.57
CA VAL A 233 9.54 -3.50 15.48
C VAL A 233 10.84 -2.97 14.89
N ILE A 234 11.97 -3.39 15.46
CA ILE A 234 13.29 -3.21 14.87
C ILE A 234 13.77 -4.56 14.34
N TYR A 235 14.09 -4.61 13.05
CA TYR A 235 14.72 -5.75 12.40
C TYR A 235 16.20 -5.47 12.14
N ASP A 236 17.10 -6.30 12.67
CA ASP A 236 18.52 -6.28 12.35
C ASP A 236 18.79 -7.21 11.16
N THR A 237 19.13 -6.63 10.01
CA THR A 237 19.41 -7.38 8.77
C THR A 237 20.69 -8.21 8.81
N ALA A 238 21.64 -7.89 9.69
CA ALA A 238 22.89 -8.65 9.84
C ALA A 238 22.69 -9.87 10.74
N GLN A 239 21.97 -9.71 11.84
CA GLN A 239 21.68 -10.79 12.80
C GLN A 239 20.40 -11.57 12.47
N LYS A 240 19.56 -11.05 11.57
CA LYS A 240 18.22 -11.55 11.26
C LYS A 240 17.33 -11.67 12.51
N LYS A 241 17.41 -10.68 13.40
CA LYS A 241 16.68 -10.65 14.68
C LYS A 241 15.63 -9.55 14.70
N ILE A 242 14.52 -9.86 15.36
CA ILE A 242 13.36 -9.00 15.53
C ILE A 242 13.29 -8.56 17.00
N LYS A 243 13.22 -7.25 17.24
CA LYS A 243 13.00 -6.68 18.58
C LYS A 243 11.72 -5.84 18.58
N LYS A 244 10.76 -6.20 19.43
CA LYS A 244 9.55 -5.39 19.66
C LYS A 244 9.88 -4.21 20.57
N ILE A 245 9.31 -3.04 20.29
CA ILE A 245 9.50 -1.81 21.05
C ILE A 245 8.15 -1.38 21.65
N GLY A 246 8.19 -0.86 22.89
CA GLY A 246 7.03 -0.27 23.55
C GLY A 246 5.84 -1.21 23.75
N SER A 247 4.65 -0.61 23.83
CA SER A 247 3.33 -1.28 23.72
C SER A 247 2.83 -1.19 22.26
N PRO A 248 1.73 -1.87 21.85
CA PRO A 248 1.08 -1.52 20.60
C PRO A 248 0.31 -0.21 20.80
N GLY A 249 0.08 0.51 19.70
CA GLY A 249 -0.59 1.80 19.73
C GLY A 249 -0.98 2.27 18.33
N LEU A 250 -1.72 3.37 18.28
CA LEU A 250 -2.14 4.01 17.02
C LEU A 250 -1.07 5.01 16.58
N TYR A 251 0.09 4.47 16.21
CA TYR A 251 1.23 5.28 15.82
C TYR A 251 1.01 5.87 14.44
N ASP A 252 0.63 7.15 14.40
CA ASP A 252 0.44 7.90 13.15
C ASP A 252 1.79 8.17 12.51
N HIS A 253 2.67 8.83 13.25
CA HIS A 253 4.02 9.17 12.83
C HIS A 253 5.08 8.55 13.75
N VAL A 254 6.20 8.15 13.15
CA VAL A 254 7.35 7.60 13.86
C VAL A 254 8.62 8.18 13.27
N SER A 255 9.50 8.70 14.12
CA SER A 255 10.81 9.18 13.71
C SER A 255 11.91 8.68 14.64
N VAL A 256 13.13 8.59 14.09
CA VAL A 256 14.31 8.14 14.82
C VAL A 256 15.29 9.29 14.92
N SER A 257 15.88 9.47 16.10
CA SER A 257 16.88 10.51 16.31
C SER A 257 18.08 10.33 15.37
N PRO A 258 18.79 11.39 14.94
CA PRO A 258 19.93 11.27 14.02
C PRO A 258 21.05 10.33 14.52
N ASN A 259 21.17 10.14 15.84
CA ASN A 259 22.14 9.22 16.45
C ASN A 259 21.61 7.78 16.64
N GLY A 260 20.38 7.49 16.20
CA GLY A 260 19.75 6.16 16.26
C GLY A 260 19.45 5.63 17.66
N LYS A 261 19.45 6.49 18.69
CA LYS A 261 19.27 6.10 20.11
C LYS A 261 17.84 6.28 20.61
N TYR A 262 17.08 7.21 20.03
CA TYR A 262 15.73 7.55 20.47
C TYR A 262 14.75 7.37 19.31
N ILE A 263 13.51 7.04 19.66
CA ILE A 263 12.39 6.94 18.74
C ILE A 263 11.32 7.87 19.30
N LEU A 264 10.84 8.82 18.49
CA LEU A 264 9.67 9.63 18.78
C LEU A 264 8.46 8.94 18.15
N LEU A 265 7.41 8.76 18.93
CA LEU A 265 6.17 8.11 18.51
C LEU A 265 5.03 9.12 18.68
N GLU A 266 4.36 9.47 17.59
CA GLU A 266 3.10 10.22 17.67
C GLU A 266 1.95 9.23 17.68
N GLU A 267 1.18 9.19 18.78
CA GLU A 267 0.05 8.29 18.95
C GLU A 267 -1.28 9.03 18.87
N VAL A 268 -2.20 8.52 18.05
CA VAL A 268 -3.57 9.05 17.96
C VAL A 268 -4.32 8.78 19.27
N LYS A 269 -4.86 9.84 19.85
CA LYS A 269 -5.60 9.81 21.11
C LYS A 269 -7.10 9.57 20.87
N ARG A 270 -7.69 8.71 21.69
CA ARG A 270 -9.15 8.54 21.78
C ARG A 270 -9.78 9.68 22.59
N PRO A 271 -11.05 10.06 22.33
CA PRO A 271 -11.95 9.57 21.27
C PRO A 271 -11.70 10.23 19.90
N TYR A 272 -12.09 9.55 18.82
CA TYR A 272 -11.97 10.05 17.44
C TYR A 272 -13.12 10.98 17.04
N SER A 273 -12.84 11.87 16.08
CA SER A 273 -13.84 12.72 15.45
C SER A 273 -14.54 12.01 14.29
N TYR A 274 -15.84 12.25 14.14
CA TYR A 274 -16.63 11.85 12.97
C TYR A 274 -16.58 12.86 11.82
N ARG A 275 -15.93 14.01 12.04
CA ARG A 275 -16.05 15.20 11.17
C ARG A 275 -14.81 15.53 10.37
N VAL A 276 -13.68 14.90 10.71
CA VAL A 276 -12.38 15.16 10.08
C VAL A 276 -11.63 13.83 9.88
N PRO A 277 -10.72 13.77 8.89
CA PRO A 277 -9.81 12.64 8.72
C PRO A 277 -8.83 12.45 9.88
N ASN A 278 -8.15 11.30 9.86
CA ASN A 278 -7.22 10.83 10.89
C ASN A 278 -6.09 11.83 11.19
N TYR A 279 -5.55 12.51 10.16
CA TYR A 279 -4.47 13.50 10.31
C TYR A 279 -4.87 14.78 11.06
N TYR A 280 -6.16 14.96 11.40
CA TYR A 280 -6.66 16.02 12.28
C TYR A 280 -7.09 15.53 13.67
N PHE A 281 -6.92 14.24 13.98
CA PHE A 281 -7.19 13.74 15.33
C PHE A 281 -6.16 14.25 16.34
N SER A 282 -6.56 14.31 17.60
CA SER A 282 -5.63 14.66 18.68
C SER A 282 -4.54 13.60 18.81
N LYS A 283 -3.31 14.02 19.11
CA LYS A 283 -2.14 13.15 19.25
C LYS A 283 -1.42 13.37 20.58
N ASP A 284 -0.84 12.31 21.13
CA ASP A 284 0.13 12.33 22.22
C ASP A 284 1.54 11.98 21.67
N TYR A 285 2.61 12.38 22.37
CA TYR A 285 4.02 12.22 21.96
C TYR A 285 4.85 11.58 23.08
#